data_AF-A0A2H4VT52-F1
#
_entry.id   AF-A0A2H4VT52-F1
#
_cell.length_a   1.000
_cell.length_b   1.000
_cell.length_c   1.000
_cell.angle_alpha   90.00
_cell.angle_beta   90.00
_cell.angle_gamma   90.00
#
_symmetry.space_group_name_H-M   'P 1'
#
loop_
_entity.id
_entity.type
_entity.pdbx_description
1 polymer ?
#
loop_
_entity_poly.entity_id
_entity_poly.type
_entity_poly.pdbx_seq_one_letter_code
_entity_poly.pdbx_strand_id
1 'polypeptide(L)'
;MDPKIFEGIKQIEKELGSLSSAQKILLATDGSVTTILDVLKGHVNIRTLVQEFREADEEAASLLNIQVGDTINYRVVVIEGEEPLIYAVSMIPLERLDNDFKEDLIRADIPIGRILRKHDIESRREIKTVSLEKPEPEMVEIFKTKAPMLRRTYNIIHKDQVLIWLMETFPHTLFKD
;
A
#
# COMPACT_ATOMS: atom_id res chain seq x y z
N MET A 1 -10.99 14.64 4.76
CA MET A 1 -10.94 13.58 3.73
C MET A 1 -11.09 14.24 2.38
N ASP A 2 -10.21 13.94 1.42
CA ASP A 2 -10.30 14.49 0.06
C ASP A 2 -11.64 14.07 -0.57
N PRO A 3 -12.49 15.01 -1.07
CA PRO A 3 -13.76 14.70 -1.71
C PRO A 3 -13.67 13.61 -2.79
N LYS A 4 -12.52 13.50 -3.46
CA LYS A 4 -12.28 12.49 -4.50
C LYS A 4 -12.31 11.06 -3.95
N ILE A 5 -11.83 10.84 -2.73
CA ILE A 5 -11.82 9.50 -2.11
C ILE A 5 -13.24 9.07 -1.77
N PHE A 6 -14.05 9.99 -1.25
CA PHE A 6 -15.45 9.74 -0.96
C PHE A 6 -16.26 9.42 -2.21
N GLU A 7 -16.08 10.19 -3.29
CA GLU A 7 -16.73 9.91 -4.57
C GLU A 7 -16.22 8.61 -5.21
N GLY A 8 -14.94 8.28 -5.06
CA GLY A 8 -14.38 6.99 -5.47
C GLY A 8 -15.06 5.81 -4.76
N ILE A 9 -15.23 5.88 -3.44
CA ILE A 9 -15.96 4.84 -2.67
C ILE A 9 -17.41 4.71 -3.16
N LYS A 10 -18.12 5.83 -3.37
CA LYS A 10 -19.49 5.78 -3.91
C LYS A 10 -19.56 5.13 -5.28
N GLN A 11 -18.58 5.38 -6.15
CA GLN A 11 -18.54 4.77 -7.47
C GLN A 11 -18.38 3.25 -7.35
N ILE A 12 -17.50 2.79 -6.47
CA ILE A 12 -17.35 1.35 -6.18
C ILE A 12 -18.66 0.76 -5.66
N GLU A 13 -19.36 1.45 -4.75
CA GLU A 13 -20.64 0.99 -4.19
C GLU A 13 -21.76 0.91 -5.23
N LYS A 14 -21.74 1.75 -6.27
CA LYS A 14 -22.68 1.64 -7.40
C LYS A 14 -22.47 0.36 -8.21
N GLU A 15 -21.22 -0.13 -8.29
CA GLU A 15 -20.86 -1.29 -9.10
C GLU A 15 -20.99 -2.62 -8.34
N LEU A 16 -20.64 -2.64 -7.04
CA LEU A 16 -20.63 -3.86 -6.22
C LEU A 16 -21.77 -3.96 -5.19
N GLY A 17 -22.51 -2.89 -4.97
CA GLY A 17 -23.36 -2.73 -3.80
C GLY A 17 -22.58 -2.17 -2.59
N SER A 18 -23.26 -2.08 -1.44
CA SER A 18 -22.71 -1.44 -0.24
C SER A 18 -21.41 -2.09 0.25
N LEU A 19 -20.39 -1.28 0.52
CA LEU A 19 -19.17 -1.73 1.18
C LEU A 19 -19.37 -1.75 2.69
N SER A 20 -18.76 -2.73 3.35
CA SER A 20 -18.75 -2.79 4.82
C SER A 20 -18.00 -1.61 5.42
N SER A 21 -18.20 -1.38 6.72
CA SER A 21 -17.45 -0.34 7.44
C SER A 21 -15.95 -0.60 7.42
N ALA A 22 -15.53 -1.86 7.57
CA ALA A 22 -14.12 -2.25 7.54
C ALA A 22 -13.49 -1.99 6.16
N GLN A 23 -14.18 -2.31 5.07
CA GLN A 23 -13.71 -2.04 3.71
C GLN A 23 -13.53 -0.54 3.45
N LYS A 24 -14.50 0.29 3.87
CA LYS A 24 -14.41 1.75 3.74
C LYS A 24 -13.28 2.33 4.56
N ILE A 25 -13.07 1.85 5.80
CA ILE A 25 -11.95 2.26 6.65
C ILE A 25 -10.62 1.89 5.98
N LEU A 26 -10.46 0.66 5.51
CA LEU A 26 -9.23 0.23 4.84
C LEU A 26 -8.94 1.03 3.57
N LEU A 27 -9.96 1.45 2.81
CA LEU A 27 -9.77 2.30 1.63
C LEU A 27 -9.38 3.74 1.98
N ALA A 28 -9.95 4.33 3.03
CA ALA A 28 -9.81 5.76 3.31
C ALA A 28 -8.80 6.13 4.41
N THR A 29 -8.33 5.15 5.20
CA THR A 29 -7.48 5.40 6.38
C THR A 29 -6.10 5.93 6.02
N ASP A 30 -5.66 6.96 6.73
CA ASP A 30 -4.29 7.45 6.80
C ASP A 30 -3.48 6.82 7.95
N GLY A 31 -4.09 5.89 8.69
CA GLY A 31 -3.48 5.10 9.75
C GLY A 31 -2.69 3.89 9.24
N SER A 32 -2.01 3.19 10.17
CA SER A 32 -1.31 1.95 9.84
C SER A 32 -2.32 0.83 9.57
N VAL A 33 -2.32 0.32 8.34
CA VAL A 33 -3.16 -0.82 7.97
C VAL A 33 -2.82 -2.06 8.76
N THR A 34 -1.54 -2.34 9.01
CA THR A 34 -1.14 -3.48 9.85
C THR A 34 -1.76 -3.40 11.25
N THR A 35 -1.81 -2.21 11.86
CA THR A 35 -2.48 -2.03 13.17
C THR A 35 -3.99 -2.26 13.08
N ILE A 36 -4.63 -1.82 12.00
CA ILE A 36 -6.06 -2.07 11.80
C ILE A 36 -6.32 -3.57 11.60
N LEU A 37 -5.48 -4.24 10.81
CA LEU A 37 -5.57 -5.68 10.59
C LEU A 37 -5.29 -6.47 11.87
N ASP A 38 -4.33 -6.05 12.69
CA ASP A 38 -4.06 -6.66 14.01
C ASP A 38 -5.34 -6.69 14.87
N VAL A 39 -6.14 -5.62 14.82
CA VAL A 39 -7.42 -5.53 15.54
C VAL A 39 -8.52 -6.37 14.89
N LEU A 40 -8.59 -6.41 13.56
CA LEU A 40 -9.67 -7.10 12.83
C LEU A 40 -9.46 -8.61 12.70
N LYS A 41 -8.21 -9.06 12.61
CA LYS A 41 -7.83 -10.44 12.22
C LYS A 41 -6.82 -11.09 13.17
N GLY A 42 -6.38 -10.39 14.22
CA GLY A 42 -5.28 -10.86 15.06
C GLY A 42 -3.92 -10.60 14.41
N HIS A 43 -2.86 -11.14 14.99
CA HIS A 43 -1.49 -10.77 14.60
C HIS A 43 -1.21 -11.04 13.12
N VAL A 44 -0.85 -9.99 12.39
CA VAL A 44 -0.46 -10.09 10.97
C VAL A 44 1.04 -10.06 10.78
N ASN A 45 1.50 -10.84 9.80
CA ASN A 45 2.88 -10.89 9.35
C ASN A 45 3.02 -10.33 7.94
N ILE A 46 4.25 -10.04 7.54
CA ILE A 46 4.59 -9.61 6.19
C ILE A 46 5.40 -10.72 5.54
N ARG A 47 4.92 -11.16 4.37
CA ARG A 47 5.67 -12.04 3.48
C ARG A 47 6.10 -11.26 2.25
N THR A 48 7.40 -11.09 2.09
CA THR A 48 7.96 -10.39 0.94
C THR A 48 8.02 -11.31 -0.28
N LEU A 49 7.45 -10.84 -1.39
CA LEU A 49 7.46 -11.54 -2.66
C LEU A 49 8.63 -11.09 -3.53
N VAL A 50 8.84 -9.78 -3.60
CA VAL A 50 9.89 -9.15 -4.39
C VAL A 50 10.47 -8.01 -3.59
N GLN A 51 11.80 -7.89 -3.58
CA GLN A 51 12.47 -6.68 -3.18
C GLN A 51 13.76 -6.52 -3.97
N GLU A 52 13.84 -5.44 -4.74
CA GLU A 52 15.00 -5.18 -5.59
C GLU A 52 15.18 -3.69 -5.86
N PHE A 53 16.38 -3.34 -6.32
CA PHE A 53 16.64 -2.01 -6.82
C PHE A 53 16.33 -1.96 -8.31
N ARG A 54 15.59 -0.94 -8.73
CA ARG A 54 15.24 -0.68 -10.13
C ARG A 54 15.61 0.76 -10.49
N GLU A 55 15.86 0.99 -11.77
CA GLU A 55 15.86 2.35 -12.31
C GLU A 55 14.41 2.80 -12.52
N ALA A 56 14.10 4.05 -12.17
CA ALA A 56 12.77 4.60 -12.34
C ALA A 56 12.46 4.78 -13.84
N ASP A 57 11.36 4.17 -14.30
CA ASP A 57 10.76 4.47 -15.60
C ASP A 57 9.94 5.78 -15.54
N GLU A 58 9.29 6.15 -16.65
CA GLU A 58 8.50 7.38 -16.74
C GLU A 58 7.36 7.43 -15.71
N GLU A 59 6.70 6.28 -15.46
CA GLU A 59 5.59 6.20 -14.52
C GLU A 59 6.09 6.34 -13.08
N ALA A 60 7.11 5.58 -12.69
CA ALA A 60 7.71 5.64 -11.36
C ALA A 60 8.29 7.03 -11.07
N ALA A 61 8.98 7.63 -12.05
CA ALA A 61 9.54 8.97 -11.95
C ALA A 61 8.45 10.02 -11.69
N SER A 62 7.32 9.92 -12.40
CA SER A 62 6.15 10.77 -12.21
C SER A 62 5.50 10.58 -10.83
N LEU A 63 5.26 9.33 -10.42
CA LEU A 63 4.62 9.00 -9.14
C LEU A 63 5.43 9.45 -7.92
N LEU A 64 6.76 9.34 -8.02
CA LEU A 64 7.69 9.72 -6.95
C LEU A 64 8.19 11.16 -7.07
N ASN A 65 7.90 11.86 -8.17
CA ASN A 65 8.46 13.18 -8.48
C ASN A 65 10.00 13.17 -8.39
N ILE A 66 10.63 12.27 -9.17
CA ILE A 66 12.08 12.07 -9.31
C ILE A 66 12.46 12.05 -10.80
N GLN A 67 13.75 11.88 -11.13
CA GLN A 67 14.18 11.76 -12.52
C GLN A 67 14.06 10.32 -13.02
N VAL A 68 13.80 10.16 -14.32
CA VAL A 68 13.91 8.84 -14.99
C VAL A 68 15.35 8.37 -14.89
N GLY A 69 15.55 7.11 -14.52
CA GLY A 69 16.86 6.51 -14.25
C GLY A 69 17.29 6.53 -12.78
N ASP A 70 16.63 7.31 -11.92
CA ASP A 70 16.94 7.33 -10.49
C ASP A 70 16.70 5.96 -9.85
N THR A 71 17.56 5.58 -8.90
CA THR A 71 17.43 4.27 -8.25
C THR A 71 16.31 4.26 -7.22
N ILE A 72 15.37 3.33 -7.38
CA ILE A 72 14.29 3.08 -6.44
C ILE A 72 14.44 1.69 -5.80
N ASN A 73 14.05 1.57 -4.53
CA ASN A 73 13.72 0.28 -3.93
C ASN A 73 12.27 -0.04 -4.28
N TYR A 74 12.09 -1.11 -5.05
CA TYR A 74 10.79 -1.67 -5.41
C TYR A 74 10.53 -2.89 -4.54
N ARG A 75 9.43 -2.86 -3.79
CA ARG A 75 9.07 -3.93 -2.85
C ARG A 75 7.61 -4.33 -3.01
N VAL A 76 7.39 -5.64 -3.13
CA VAL A 76 6.08 -6.28 -3.19
C VAL A 76 5.95 -7.21 -2.00
N VAL A 77 4.87 -7.05 -1.24
CA VAL A 77 4.59 -7.87 -0.06
C VAL A 77 3.14 -8.32 -0.01
N VAL A 78 2.91 -9.40 0.72
CA VAL A 78 1.59 -9.80 1.20
C VAL A 78 1.56 -9.60 2.70
N ILE A 79 0.57 -8.86 3.19
CA ILE A 79 0.22 -8.80 4.60
C ILE A 79 -0.79 -9.94 4.83
N GLU A 80 -0.45 -10.85 5.73
CA GLU A 80 -1.22 -12.09 5.95
C GLU A 80 -1.39 -12.40 7.44
N GLY A 81 -2.56 -12.94 7.78
CA GLY A 81 -2.81 -13.61 9.06
C GLY A 81 -2.74 -15.12 8.84
N GLU A 82 -3.83 -15.83 9.16
CA GLU A 82 -4.02 -17.23 8.70
C GLU A 82 -4.20 -17.33 7.17
N GLU A 83 -4.70 -16.25 6.57
CA GLU A 83 -4.96 -16.11 5.13
C GLU A 83 -4.32 -14.81 4.60
N PRO A 84 -4.02 -14.72 3.28
CA PRO A 84 -3.61 -13.47 2.64
C PRO A 84 -4.70 -12.40 2.77
N LEU A 85 -4.33 -11.23 3.31
CA LEU A 85 -5.28 -10.14 3.58
C LEU A 85 -5.12 -8.98 2.62
N ILE A 86 -3.89 -8.55 2.36
CA ILE A 86 -3.58 -7.40 1.50
C ILE A 86 -2.32 -7.68 0.69
N TYR A 87 -2.35 -7.38 -0.60
CA TYR A 87 -1.18 -7.28 -1.45
C TYR A 87 -0.78 -5.83 -1.53
N ALA A 88 0.51 -5.54 -1.34
CA ALA A 88 1.02 -4.18 -1.33
C ALA A 88 2.28 -4.05 -2.18
N VAL A 89 2.34 -2.97 -2.95
CA VAL A 89 3.52 -2.54 -3.70
C VAL A 89 3.97 -1.21 -3.10
N SER A 90 5.28 -1.06 -2.94
CA SER A 90 5.88 0.20 -2.53
C SER A 90 7.10 0.53 -3.39
N MET A 91 7.25 1.81 -3.69
CA MET A 91 8.40 2.36 -4.39
C MET A 91 9.03 3.47 -3.55
N ILE A 92 10.35 3.42 -3.38
CA ILE A 92 11.09 4.32 -2.50
C ILE A 92 12.33 4.83 -3.22
N PRO A 93 12.48 6.14 -3.48
CA PRO A 93 13.68 6.70 -4.07
C PRO A 93 14.83 6.65 -3.07
N LEU A 94 15.94 6.00 -3.46
CA LEU A 94 17.07 5.79 -2.56
C LEU A 94 17.78 7.08 -2.16
N GLU A 95 17.76 8.10 -3.03
CA GLU A 95 18.39 9.39 -2.76
C GLU A 95 17.77 10.15 -1.59
N ARG A 96 16.52 9.80 -1.20
CA ARG A 96 15.81 10.41 -0.08
C ARG A 96 16.03 9.70 1.25
N LEU A 97 16.88 8.67 1.28
CA LEU A 97 17.11 7.85 2.46
C LEU A 97 18.48 8.15 3.08
N ASP A 98 18.48 8.50 4.37
CA ASP A 98 19.70 8.51 5.17
C ASP A 98 20.20 7.07 5.42
N ASN A 99 21.50 6.90 5.69
CA ASN A 99 22.15 5.58 5.70
C ASN A 99 21.49 4.55 6.64
N ASP A 100 21.18 4.93 7.88
CA ASP A 100 20.57 4.01 8.86
C ASP A 100 19.13 3.62 8.49
N PHE A 101 18.37 4.57 7.93
CA PHE A 101 17.00 4.34 7.45
C PHE A 101 16.99 3.46 6.20
N LYS A 102 17.96 3.65 5.30
CA LYS A 102 18.17 2.84 4.11
C LYS A 102 18.45 1.38 4.46
N GLU A 103 19.27 1.10 5.46
CA GLU A 103 19.56 -0.28 5.88
C GLU A 103 18.31 -1.03 6.34
N ASP A 104 17.46 -0.41 7.17
CA ASP A 104 16.23 -1.05 7.63
C ASP A 104 15.20 -1.22 6.52
N LEU A 105 15.13 -0.30 5.56
CA LEU A 105 14.26 -0.42 4.38
C LEU A 105 14.70 -1.52 3.43
N ILE A 106 16.00 -1.84 3.41
CA ILE A 106 16.55 -2.99 2.67
C ILE A 106 16.26 -4.31 3.42
N ARG A 107 15.89 -4.27 4.70
CA ARG A 107 15.46 -5.48 5.43
C ARG A 107 14.04 -5.86 5.02
N ALA A 108 13.95 -6.96 4.26
CA ALA A 108 12.73 -7.39 3.61
C ALA A 108 11.55 -7.72 4.55
N ASP A 109 11.77 -7.95 5.84
CA ASP A 109 10.70 -8.49 6.71
C ASP A 109 10.12 -7.46 7.69
N ILE A 110 10.55 -6.19 7.62
CA ILE A 110 10.05 -5.14 8.52
C ILE A 110 8.97 -4.32 7.80
N PRO A 111 7.77 -4.12 8.41
CA PRO A 111 6.76 -3.21 7.89
C PRO A 111 7.28 -1.78 7.78
N ILE A 112 7.03 -1.12 6.64
CA ILE A 112 7.42 0.29 6.41
C ILE A 112 6.97 1.19 7.56
N GLY A 113 5.74 1.02 8.05
CA GLY A 113 5.22 1.79 9.17
C GLY A 113 5.99 1.61 10.50
N ARG A 114 6.60 0.43 10.72
CA ARG A 114 7.46 0.20 11.90
C ARG A 114 8.84 0.83 11.71
N ILE A 115 9.38 0.81 10.49
CA ILE A 115 10.66 1.48 10.18
C ILE A 115 10.52 2.99 10.38
N LEU A 116 9.47 3.61 9.84
CA LEU A 116 9.22 5.05 10.02
C LEU A 116 9.15 5.45 11.51
N ARG A 117 8.52 4.63 12.35
CA ARG A 117 8.46 4.87 13.81
C ARG A 117 9.81 4.68 14.49
N LYS A 118 10.60 3.67 14.10
CA LYS A 118 11.91 3.40 14.69
C LYS A 118 12.89 4.57 14.49
N HIS A 119 12.76 5.28 13.37
CA HIS A 119 13.60 6.41 12.99
C HIS A 119 12.95 7.77 13.26
N ASP A 120 11.85 7.82 14.04
CA ASP A 120 11.12 9.04 14.39
C ASP A 120 10.78 9.93 13.17
N ILE A 121 10.45 9.29 12.04
CA ILE A 121 10.19 9.98 10.78
C ILE A 121 8.83 10.69 10.84
N GLU A 122 8.88 12.01 11.00
CA GLU A 122 7.72 12.88 10.83
C GLU A 122 7.22 12.81 9.39
N SER A 123 6.01 12.29 9.20
CA SER A 123 5.43 12.11 7.87
C SER A 123 3.91 12.19 7.92
N ARG A 124 3.32 12.38 6.74
CA ARG A 124 1.86 12.37 6.56
C ARG A 124 1.49 11.48 5.38
N ARG A 125 0.34 10.81 5.46
CA ARG A 125 -0.19 10.02 4.35
C ARG A 125 -1.14 10.86 3.51
N GLU A 126 -0.99 10.79 2.19
CA GLU A 126 -1.93 11.36 1.22
C GLU A 126 -2.56 10.24 0.41
N ILE A 127 -3.83 9.90 0.68
CA ILE A 127 -4.56 8.96 -0.18
C ILE A 127 -4.81 9.65 -1.53
N LYS A 128 -4.33 9.05 -2.62
CA LYS A 128 -4.40 9.61 -3.97
C LYS A 128 -5.58 9.05 -4.75
N THR A 129 -5.78 7.74 -4.71
CA THR A 129 -6.88 7.07 -5.42
C THR A 129 -7.46 5.92 -4.62
N VAL A 130 -8.73 5.65 -4.86
CA VAL A 130 -9.42 4.40 -4.52
C VAL A 130 -10.16 3.93 -5.76
N SER A 131 -10.06 2.65 -6.10
CA SER A 131 -10.66 2.09 -7.30
C SER A 131 -11.08 0.63 -7.12
N LEU A 132 -11.89 0.17 -8.07
CA LEU A 132 -12.25 -1.24 -8.21
C LEU A 132 -11.59 -1.79 -9.46
N GLU A 133 -10.76 -2.81 -9.29
CA GLU A 133 -10.01 -3.41 -10.39
C GLU A 133 -10.41 -4.88 -10.58
N LYS A 134 -10.17 -5.40 -11.79
CA LYS A 134 -10.19 -6.85 -12.01
C LYS A 134 -8.92 -7.47 -11.40
N PRO A 135 -8.99 -8.69 -10.83
CA PRO A 135 -7.80 -9.32 -10.29
C PRO A 135 -6.83 -9.69 -11.41
N GLU A 136 -5.59 -9.26 -11.26
CA GLU A 136 -4.46 -9.72 -12.07
C GLU A 136 -4.14 -11.19 -11.75
N PRO A 137 -3.47 -11.95 -12.65
CA PRO A 137 -3.19 -13.38 -12.43
C PRO A 137 -2.50 -13.68 -11.09
N GLU A 138 -1.54 -12.84 -10.68
CA GLU A 138 -0.86 -12.95 -9.38
C GLU A 138 -1.85 -12.79 -8.21
N MET A 139 -2.84 -11.89 -8.32
CA MET A 139 -3.85 -11.70 -7.28
C MET A 139 -4.76 -12.92 -7.15
N VAL A 140 -5.13 -13.53 -8.28
CA VAL A 140 -5.93 -14.77 -8.29
C VAL A 140 -5.14 -15.90 -7.62
N GLU A 141 -3.84 -15.98 -7.87
CA GLU A 141 -2.98 -16.98 -7.25
C GLU A 141 -2.83 -16.76 -5.74
N ILE A 142 -2.61 -15.53 -5.29
CA ILE A 142 -2.41 -15.20 -3.87
C ILE A 142 -3.70 -15.40 -3.09
N PHE A 143 -4.80 -14.77 -3.52
CA PHE A 143 -6.06 -14.75 -2.77
C PHE A 143 -7.00 -15.91 -3.10
N LYS A 144 -6.64 -16.77 -4.06
CA LYS A 144 -7.45 -17.92 -4.51
C LYS A 144 -8.88 -17.53 -4.92
N THR A 145 -9.05 -16.32 -5.47
CA THR A 145 -10.34 -15.78 -5.88
C THR A 145 -10.24 -14.96 -7.16
N LYS A 146 -11.32 -14.93 -7.93
CA LYS A 146 -11.49 -14.04 -9.10
C LYS A 146 -12.39 -12.84 -8.79
N ALA A 147 -12.69 -12.60 -7.52
CA ALA A 147 -13.48 -11.46 -7.09
C ALA A 147 -12.81 -10.15 -7.51
N PRO A 148 -13.60 -9.10 -7.79
CA PRO A 148 -13.08 -7.74 -7.97
C PRO A 148 -12.22 -7.29 -6.79
N MET A 149 -11.21 -6.47 -7.06
CA MET A 149 -10.18 -6.04 -6.13
C MET A 149 -10.41 -4.59 -5.73
N LEU A 150 -10.54 -4.33 -4.43
CA LEU A 150 -10.55 -3.00 -3.87
C LEU A 150 -9.11 -2.50 -3.77
N ARG A 151 -8.78 -1.44 -4.50
CA ARG A 151 -7.44 -0.88 -4.59
C ARG A 151 -7.40 0.53 -4.04
N ARG A 152 -6.29 0.89 -3.40
CA ARG A 152 -5.96 2.27 -3.05
C ARG A 152 -4.51 2.58 -3.35
N THR A 153 -4.23 3.82 -3.68
CA THR A 153 -2.86 4.34 -3.77
C THR A 153 -2.69 5.53 -2.85
N TYR A 154 -1.51 5.66 -2.27
CA TYR A 154 -1.20 6.77 -1.39
C TYR A 154 0.29 7.06 -1.34
N ASN A 155 0.62 8.30 -1.00
CA ASN A 155 1.98 8.72 -0.77
C ASN A 155 2.22 8.90 0.73
N ILE A 156 3.42 8.54 1.18
CA ILE A 156 3.96 9.01 2.45
C ILE A 156 4.86 10.19 2.13
N ILE A 157 4.50 11.36 2.66
CA ILE A 157 5.22 12.61 2.43
C ILE A 157 6.12 12.90 3.64
N HIS A 158 7.39 13.20 3.39
CA HIS A 158 8.37 13.65 4.37
C HIS A 158 9.14 14.84 3.79
N LYS A 159 9.34 15.91 4.57
CA LYS A 159 10.00 17.16 4.12
C LYS A 159 9.45 17.68 2.77
N ASP A 160 8.12 17.67 2.65
CA ASP A 160 7.38 18.09 1.44
C ASP A 160 7.73 17.32 0.14
N GLN A 161 8.34 16.14 0.27
CA GLN A 161 8.68 15.25 -0.84
C GLN A 161 8.03 13.88 -0.68
N VAL A 162 7.79 13.18 -1.80
CA VAL A 162 7.25 11.81 -1.78
C VAL A 162 8.33 10.87 -1.26
N LEU A 163 8.25 10.47 0.01
CA LEU A 163 9.19 9.51 0.56
C LEU A 163 8.90 8.11 0.03
N ILE A 164 7.63 7.74 -0.04
CA ILE A 164 7.18 6.41 -0.47
C ILE A 164 5.89 6.56 -1.25
N TRP A 165 5.82 5.93 -2.41
CA TRP A 165 4.55 5.67 -3.09
C TRP A 165 4.10 4.25 -2.75
N LEU A 166 2.81 4.06 -2.45
CA LEU A 166 2.24 2.76 -2.13
C LEU A 166 0.96 2.49 -2.92
N MET A 167 0.78 1.22 -3.29
CA MET A 167 -0.49 0.65 -3.73
C MET A 167 -0.82 -0.53 -2.82
N GLU A 168 -2.06 -0.59 -2.36
CA GLU A 168 -2.58 -1.71 -1.58
C GLU A 168 -3.87 -2.20 -2.23
N THR A 169 -4.04 -3.52 -2.29
CA THR A 169 -5.20 -4.15 -2.91
C THR A 169 -5.63 -5.41 -2.16
N PHE A 170 -6.93 -5.63 -2.09
CA PHE A 170 -7.53 -6.82 -1.49
C PHE A 170 -8.86 -7.18 -2.15
N PRO A 171 -9.27 -8.47 -2.18
CA PRO A 171 -10.53 -8.87 -2.78
C PRO A 171 -11.73 -8.24 -2.06
N HIS A 172 -12.74 -7.81 -2.80
CA HIS A 172 -14.01 -7.29 -2.24
C HIS A 172 -14.72 -8.32 -1.35
N THR A 173 -14.40 -9.61 -1.47
CA THR A 173 -14.94 -10.66 -0.60
C THR A 173 -14.37 -10.66 0.81
N LEU A 174 -13.24 -10.00 1.04
CA LEU A 174 -12.64 -9.87 2.38
C LEU A 174 -13.25 -8.69 3.14
N PHE A 175 -13.25 -8.80 4.48
CA PHE A 175 -13.73 -7.78 5.42
C PHE A 175 -15.21 -7.41 5.24
N LYS A 176 -16.02 -8.31 4.68
CA LYS A 176 -17.49 -8.18 4.70
C LYS A 176 -18.04 -8.48 6.09
N ASP A 177 -19.24 -7.95 6.35
CA ASP A 177 -20.05 -8.28 7.53
C ASP A 177 -20.64 -9.70 7.43
#